data_AF-A0A6G1ZFA4-F1
#
_entry.id   AF-A0A6G1ZFA4-F1
#
_cell.length_a   1.000
_cell.length_b   1.000
_cell.length_c   1.000
_cell.angle_alpha   90.00
_cell.angle_beta   90.00
_cell.angle_gamma   90.00
#
_symmetry.space_group_name_H-M   'P 1'
#
loop_
_entity.id
_entity.type
_entity.pdbx_description
1 polymer ?
#
loop_
_entity_poly.entity_id
_entity_poly.type
_entity_poly.pdbx_seq_one_letter_code
_entity_poly.pdbx_strand_id
1 'polypeptide(L)'
;MRRQIYTLILILGVMLLFPLSGTAATKGIRIVPRSAWVKNDSLHLSILMDLEDVQVNTYTAVTFTPVLKNKQSTLELPAVILTGGSRHRFDRREQALQTNKSRQAVPFLTIIENRHTAGSKKVDYLVTVPYAAWMQQSSLLLRQDLKDCCDTQTLGIDTLRYRLPFASALHTETATVTKEQNENKAITKRVLPHTVRPAKTDNHATAVLPAPQHIEKIVWSNSDLDLYIPMVSFLTPDLTGSDKHHTESAILYIDYPLGKDEIYPDYKDNRKEIDKIDRILSPLSNNRFSTFERIQVRGYSSPDGPYGENERLAQARSRLFAGYIRDAYDLPRHRIEVSSVAEDWEGLKELLQQTQPPYADAVLRIIRKYGIFNGREKQLMDLQGGMPYKDMLRRFFPKLRRIEVVVEYNINEIDHQDASELIYTHPDLLSLEEMYETARYYRPGTDQYREVYEIAAFHFPDDVTANVNAASAVMLTGDLISAWNYLRKVEADPRAWNNMGVLTLMEGNPEGAALWFRKAVGIEPRKARRNLQIAEGMYK
;
A
#
# COMPACT_ATOMS: atom_id res chain seq x y z
N MET A 1 -74.38 4.83 31.12
CA MET A 1 -74.18 5.24 29.71
C MET A 1 -72.70 5.48 29.46
N ARG A 2 -72.18 4.90 28.37
CA ARG A 2 -71.03 5.30 27.52
C ARG A 2 -69.67 5.56 28.20
N ARG A 3 -68.73 4.62 28.00
CA ARG A 3 -67.63 4.63 27.00
C ARG A 3 -66.49 5.60 27.38
N GLN A 4 -65.40 5.06 27.90
CA GLN A 4 -64.08 5.68 27.92
C GLN A 4 -63.13 4.82 27.06
N ILE A 5 -62.57 5.42 26.01
CA ILE A 5 -61.43 4.90 25.24
C ILE A 5 -60.41 6.03 25.18
N TYR A 6 -59.17 5.66 25.50
CA TYR A 6 -58.00 6.47 25.74
C TYR A 6 -57.54 7.29 24.52
N THR A 7 -57.12 8.52 24.76
CA THR A 7 -56.46 9.41 23.79
C THR A 7 -54.96 9.49 24.11
N LEU A 8 -54.14 9.10 23.14
CA LEU A 8 -52.68 9.19 23.13
C LEU A 8 -52.28 10.58 22.59
N ILE A 9 -51.41 11.29 23.32
CA ILE A 9 -50.96 12.65 23.01
C ILE A 9 -49.83 12.60 21.95
N LEU A 10 -50.06 13.23 20.80
CA LEU A 10 -49.07 13.50 19.73
C LEU A 10 -48.71 14.99 19.79
N ILE A 11 -47.40 15.29 19.89
CA ILE A 11 -46.85 16.64 19.98
C ILE A 11 -46.86 17.33 18.61
N LEU A 12 -47.26 18.60 18.68
CA LEU A 12 -47.57 19.57 17.65
C LEU A 12 -46.34 19.95 16.78
N GLY A 13 -46.44 19.77 15.47
CA GLY A 13 -45.66 20.52 14.49
C GLY A 13 -46.47 21.73 14.02
N VAL A 14 -45.92 22.94 14.13
CA VAL A 14 -46.57 24.18 13.69
C VAL A 14 -45.79 24.84 12.57
N MET A 15 -46.51 24.99 11.46
CA MET A 15 -46.30 25.80 10.26
C MET A 15 -45.90 27.26 10.53
N LEU A 16 -45.03 27.79 9.67
CA LEU A 16 -45.05 29.19 9.23
C LEU A 16 -45.05 29.22 7.69
N LEU A 17 -46.03 29.94 7.14
CA LEU A 17 -46.32 30.16 5.71
C LEU A 17 -45.60 31.40 5.17
N PHE A 18 -45.24 31.36 3.87
CA PHE A 18 -45.10 32.42 2.83
C PHE A 18 -43.86 32.16 1.92
N PRO A 19 -43.83 32.58 0.63
CA PRO A 19 -44.69 32.30 -0.52
C PRO A 19 -43.94 31.56 -1.68
N LEU A 20 -44.70 31.01 -2.65
CA LEU A 20 -44.16 30.48 -3.92
C LEU A 20 -43.63 31.62 -4.81
N SER A 21 -42.33 31.60 -5.11
CA SER A 21 -41.68 31.88 -6.41
C SER A 21 -40.21 32.15 -6.18
N GLY A 22 -39.39 31.15 -6.48
CA GLY A 22 -37.96 31.17 -6.25
C GLY A 22 -37.54 29.74 -6.08
N THR A 23 -37.06 29.13 -7.15
CA THR A 23 -36.31 27.86 -7.07
C THR A 23 -35.12 28.11 -6.16
N ALA A 24 -35.27 27.80 -4.87
CA ALA A 24 -34.14 27.55 -4.01
C ALA A 24 -33.49 26.28 -4.57
N ALA A 25 -32.61 26.46 -5.55
CA ALA A 25 -31.64 25.45 -5.89
C ALA A 25 -30.95 25.11 -4.57
N THR A 26 -31.11 23.88 -4.11
CA THR A 26 -30.18 23.30 -3.16
C THR A 26 -28.81 23.61 -3.73
N LYS A 27 -27.99 24.40 -3.02
CA LYS A 27 -26.57 24.57 -3.33
C LYS A 27 -25.91 23.21 -3.12
N GLY A 28 -26.11 22.36 -4.10
CA GLY A 28 -25.59 21.02 -4.18
C GLY A 28 -24.27 21.09 -4.89
N ILE A 29 -23.30 20.36 -4.35
CA ILE A 29 -22.00 20.06 -4.94
C ILE A 29 -22.13 19.98 -6.46
N ARG A 30 -21.45 20.89 -7.18
CA ARG A 30 -21.59 20.99 -8.64
C ARG A 30 -20.36 20.42 -9.31
N ILE A 31 -20.48 19.19 -9.81
CA ILE A 31 -19.40 18.49 -10.52
C ILE A 31 -19.78 18.41 -12.01
N VAL A 32 -19.07 19.17 -12.83
CA VAL A 32 -19.39 19.36 -14.25
C VAL A 32 -18.26 18.83 -15.13
N PRO A 33 -18.47 17.75 -15.89
CA PRO A 33 -17.52 17.32 -16.90
C PRO A 33 -17.48 18.36 -18.03
N ARG A 34 -16.28 18.92 -18.29
CA ARG A 34 -16.06 19.97 -19.30
C ARG A 34 -15.77 19.39 -20.67
N SER A 35 -14.82 18.46 -20.75
CA SER A 35 -14.36 17.91 -22.03
C SER A 35 -13.66 16.56 -21.86
N ALA A 36 -13.79 15.71 -22.86
CA ALA A 36 -13.07 14.44 -22.98
C ALA A 36 -12.68 14.25 -24.45
N TRP A 37 -11.40 14.03 -24.73
CA TRP A 37 -10.91 13.81 -26.09
C TRP A 37 -9.74 12.84 -26.10
N VAL A 38 -9.53 12.18 -27.25
CA VAL A 38 -8.40 11.28 -27.45
C VAL A 38 -7.41 11.94 -28.39
N LYS A 39 -6.13 11.95 -27.98
CA LYS A 39 -5.01 12.44 -28.78
C LYS A 39 -3.80 11.59 -28.46
N ASN A 40 -3.04 11.16 -29.48
CA ASN A 40 -1.81 10.37 -29.32
C ASN A 40 -2.00 9.18 -28.37
N ASP A 41 -3.01 8.34 -28.63
CA ASP A 41 -3.36 7.15 -27.84
C ASP A 41 -3.66 7.40 -26.35
N SER A 42 -3.95 8.65 -25.98
CA SER A 42 -4.28 9.03 -24.62
C SER A 42 -5.65 9.70 -24.55
N LEU A 43 -6.45 9.33 -23.54
CA LEU A 43 -7.66 10.03 -23.16
C LEU A 43 -7.29 11.20 -22.24
N HIS A 44 -7.66 12.40 -22.64
CA HIS A 44 -7.62 13.60 -21.81
C HIS A 44 -9.01 13.89 -21.27
N LEU A 45 -9.13 14.07 -19.96
CA LEU A 45 -10.40 14.31 -19.28
C LEU A 45 -10.32 15.56 -18.40
N SER A 46 -11.27 16.48 -18.56
CA SER A 46 -11.43 17.67 -17.75
C SER A 46 -12.78 17.70 -17.04
N ILE A 47 -12.75 17.89 -15.72
CA ILE A 47 -13.92 18.01 -14.85
C ILE A 47 -13.74 19.26 -13.97
N LEU A 48 -14.76 20.08 -13.84
CA LEU A 48 -14.81 21.13 -12.83
C LEU A 48 -15.56 20.60 -11.60
N MET A 49 -14.93 20.61 -10.44
CA MET A 49 -15.56 20.22 -9.18
C MET A 49 -15.72 21.45 -8.28
N ASP A 50 -16.96 21.82 -7.95
CA ASP A 50 -17.27 22.85 -6.98
C ASP A 50 -17.64 22.19 -5.63
N LEU A 51 -16.67 22.20 -4.70
CA LEU A 51 -16.77 21.51 -3.41
C LEU A 51 -16.94 22.49 -2.22
N GLU A 52 -17.32 23.75 -2.48
CA GLU A 52 -17.42 24.80 -1.45
C GLU A 52 -18.37 24.44 -0.30
N ASP A 53 -19.51 23.83 -0.64
CA ASP A 53 -20.54 23.47 0.34
C ASP A 53 -20.26 22.13 1.06
N VAL A 54 -19.13 21.47 0.77
CA VAL A 54 -18.71 20.24 1.47
C VAL A 54 -17.96 20.61 2.75
N GLN A 55 -18.41 20.07 3.88
CA GLN A 55 -17.78 20.26 5.18
C GLN A 55 -17.32 18.92 5.76
N VAL A 56 -16.11 18.90 6.29
CA VAL A 56 -15.58 17.77 7.07
C VAL A 56 -15.15 18.25 8.46
N ASN A 57 -15.40 17.42 9.47
CA ASN A 57 -14.83 17.67 10.79
C ASN A 57 -13.37 17.19 10.84
N THR A 58 -12.65 17.46 11.93
CA THR A 58 -11.22 17.14 12.05
C THR A 58 -10.89 15.65 11.94
N TYR A 59 -11.86 14.75 12.13
CA TYR A 59 -11.70 13.29 12.13
C TYR A 59 -12.33 12.58 10.92
N THR A 60 -12.89 13.32 9.96
CA THR A 60 -13.56 12.75 8.77
C THR A 60 -12.89 13.18 7.47
N ALA A 61 -13.01 12.36 6.44
CA ALA A 61 -12.62 12.68 5.07
C ALA A 61 -13.70 12.26 4.08
N VAL A 62 -13.92 13.06 3.03
CA VAL A 62 -14.77 12.72 1.90
C VAL A 62 -13.90 12.60 0.65
N THR A 63 -14.01 11.48 -0.05
CA THR A 63 -13.22 11.15 -1.24
C THR A 63 -14.12 11.13 -2.47
N PHE A 64 -13.74 11.89 -3.49
CA PHE A 64 -14.42 11.99 -4.78
C PHE A 64 -13.59 11.28 -5.85
N THR A 65 -14.01 10.08 -6.26
CA THR A 65 -13.30 9.24 -7.23
C THR A 65 -14.04 9.23 -8.57
N PRO A 66 -13.51 9.86 -9.63
CA PRO A 66 -14.07 9.70 -10.98
C PRO A 66 -13.82 8.26 -11.47
N VAL A 67 -14.84 7.64 -12.05
CA VAL A 67 -14.78 6.24 -12.52
C VAL A 67 -15.27 6.14 -13.95
N LEU A 68 -14.46 5.56 -14.83
CA LEU A 68 -14.91 5.15 -16.16
C LEU A 68 -15.41 3.72 -16.09
N LYS A 69 -16.67 3.50 -16.43
CA LYS A 69 -17.28 2.18 -16.32
C LYS A 69 -18.15 1.84 -17.52
N ASN A 70 -18.01 0.61 -18.03
CA ASN A 70 -18.98 0.00 -18.92
C ASN A 70 -19.47 -1.34 -18.31
N LYS A 71 -20.08 -2.21 -19.10
CA LYS A 71 -20.60 -3.50 -18.60
C LYS A 71 -19.50 -4.49 -18.17
N GLN A 72 -18.29 -4.37 -18.69
CA GLN A 72 -17.21 -5.38 -18.61
C GLN A 72 -15.93 -4.85 -17.94
N SER A 73 -15.73 -3.53 -17.95
CA SER A 73 -14.49 -2.88 -17.53
C SER A 73 -14.78 -1.67 -16.66
N THR A 74 -13.92 -1.46 -15.66
CA THR A 74 -13.95 -0.33 -14.74
C THR A 74 -12.54 0.22 -14.60
N LEU A 75 -12.39 1.54 -14.65
CA LEU A 75 -11.15 2.24 -14.36
C LEU A 75 -11.45 3.35 -13.36
N GLU A 76 -10.81 3.30 -12.20
CA GLU A 76 -10.84 4.37 -11.19
C GLU A 76 -9.74 5.36 -11.50
N LEU A 77 -10.07 6.65 -11.50
CA LEU A 77 -9.14 7.74 -11.74
C LEU A 77 -8.70 8.34 -10.41
N PRO A 78 -7.54 9.04 -10.36
CA PRO A 78 -7.04 9.68 -9.14
C PRO A 78 -8.12 10.53 -8.46
N ALA A 79 -8.33 10.34 -7.17
CA ALA A 79 -9.43 10.96 -6.43
C ALA A 79 -9.09 12.38 -5.95
N VAL A 80 -10.12 13.19 -5.71
CA VAL A 80 -10.01 14.45 -4.95
C VAL A 80 -10.48 14.18 -3.53
N ILE A 81 -9.64 14.47 -2.53
CA ILE A 81 -9.93 14.18 -1.11
C ILE A 81 -10.10 15.49 -0.36
N LEU A 82 -11.21 15.65 0.37
CA LEU A 82 -11.38 16.70 1.36
C LEU A 82 -11.31 16.07 2.75
N THR A 83 -10.37 16.49 3.59
CA THR A 83 -10.08 15.81 4.86
C THR A 83 -9.84 16.77 6.01
N GLY A 84 -10.28 16.39 7.22
CA GLY A 84 -9.98 17.11 8.44
C GLY A 84 -8.52 16.94 8.87
N GLY A 85 -8.01 17.89 9.65
CA GLY A 85 -6.60 17.90 10.06
C GLY A 85 -6.13 16.64 10.79
N SER A 86 -6.92 16.09 11.71
CA SER A 86 -6.54 14.85 12.42
C SER A 86 -6.69 13.60 11.54
N ARG A 87 -7.75 13.53 10.72
CA ARG A 87 -7.95 12.43 9.77
C ARG A 87 -6.82 12.35 8.76
N HIS A 88 -6.41 13.50 8.21
CA HIS A 88 -5.29 13.60 7.30
C HIS A 88 -4.00 13.04 7.89
N ARG A 89 -3.71 13.37 9.16
CA ARG A 89 -2.55 12.82 9.87
C ARG A 89 -2.64 11.31 10.05
N PHE A 90 -3.80 10.82 10.48
CA PHE A 90 -4.01 9.38 10.62
C PHE A 90 -3.86 8.64 9.30
N ASP A 91 -4.38 9.17 8.19
CA ASP A 91 -4.24 8.56 6.87
C ASP A 91 -2.79 8.55 6.37
N ARG A 92 -2.06 9.66 6.56
CA ARG A 92 -0.63 9.75 6.23
C ARG A 92 0.20 8.75 7.04
N ARG A 93 -0.05 8.66 8.35
CA ARG A 93 0.62 7.65 9.19
C ARG A 93 0.24 6.24 8.76
N GLU A 94 -1.03 5.97 8.51
CA GLU A 94 -1.50 4.66 8.03
C GLU A 94 -0.76 4.25 6.75
N GLN A 95 -0.56 5.17 5.81
CA GLN A 95 0.22 4.94 4.60
C GLN A 95 1.70 4.68 4.89
N ALA A 96 2.32 5.48 5.76
CA ALA A 96 3.73 5.31 6.16
C ALA A 96 4.01 3.98 6.87
N LEU A 97 2.99 3.39 7.50
CA LEU A 97 3.03 2.10 8.18
C LEU A 97 2.59 0.92 7.28
N GLN A 98 2.64 1.07 5.94
CA GLN A 98 2.32 -0.03 5.00
C GLN A 98 3.59 -0.72 4.48
N THR A 99 3.60 -2.06 4.48
CA THR A 99 4.72 -2.92 4.06
C THR A 99 4.75 -3.27 2.55
N ASN A 100 4.29 -2.38 1.66
CA ASN A 100 4.30 -2.58 0.19
C ASN A 100 3.28 -3.56 -0.45
N LYS A 101 1.99 -3.58 -0.05
CA LYS A 101 0.96 -4.38 -0.75
C LYS A 101 -0.18 -3.67 -1.45
N SER A 102 -0.26 -2.35 -1.38
CA SER A 102 -1.07 -1.56 -2.31
C SER A 102 -0.56 -0.14 -2.18
N ARG A 103 0.22 0.36 -3.14
CA ARG A 103 0.36 1.81 -3.23
C ARG A 103 -1.04 2.33 -3.46
N GLN A 104 -1.62 2.93 -2.43
CA GLN A 104 -2.88 3.63 -2.56
C GLN A 104 -2.66 4.67 -3.67
N ALA A 105 -3.53 4.66 -4.69
CA ALA A 105 -3.35 5.54 -5.84
C ALA A 105 -3.17 6.98 -5.35
N VAL A 106 -2.11 7.65 -5.80
CA VAL A 106 -1.84 9.03 -5.41
C VAL A 106 -3.08 9.86 -5.79
N PRO A 107 -3.70 10.57 -4.83
CA PRO A 107 -4.87 11.37 -5.13
C PRO A 107 -4.48 12.49 -6.10
N PHE A 108 -5.44 12.93 -6.93
CA PHE A 108 -5.26 14.11 -7.77
C PHE A 108 -4.98 15.35 -6.93
N LEU A 109 -5.71 15.49 -5.82
CA LEU A 109 -5.58 16.61 -4.90
C LEU A 109 -6.14 16.23 -3.52
N THR A 110 -5.43 16.62 -2.46
CA THR A 110 -5.92 16.53 -1.08
C THR A 110 -6.06 17.93 -0.50
N ILE A 111 -7.27 18.30 -0.08
CA ILE A 111 -7.59 19.57 0.56
C ILE A 111 -7.79 19.31 2.05
N ILE A 112 -6.98 19.98 2.89
CA ILE A 112 -7.06 19.86 4.35
C ILE A 112 -7.88 21.03 4.89
N GLU A 113 -9.03 20.71 5.48
CA GLU A 113 -9.90 21.72 6.10
C GLU A 113 -9.36 22.09 7.48
N ASN A 114 -8.90 23.34 7.63
CA ASN A 114 -8.44 23.91 8.89
C ASN A 114 -9.03 25.32 9.07
N ARG A 115 -9.00 25.84 10.30
CA ARG A 115 -9.58 27.16 10.65
C ARG A 115 -8.95 28.34 9.90
N HIS A 116 -7.82 28.13 9.22
CA HIS A 116 -7.05 29.16 8.53
C HIS A 116 -7.03 28.98 7.00
N THR A 117 -7.57 27.88 6.47
CA THR A 117 -7.60 27.59 5.04
C THR A 117 -8.93 28.06 4.45
N ALA A 118 -9.06 29.38 4.36
CA ALA A 118 -10.15 30.08 3.66
C ALA A 118 -9.91 30.12 2.13
N GLY A 119 -9.43 29.00 1.57
CA GLY A 119 -9.18 28.86 0.14
C GLY A 119 -10.42 28.38 -0.60
N SER A 120 -10.54 28.74 -1.87
CA SER A 120 -11.60 28.21 -2.75
C SER A 120 -11.46 26.70 -2.89
N LYS A 121 -12.54 25.95 -2.65
CA LYS A 121 -12.64 24.48 -2.82
C LYS A 121 -13.05 24.09 -4.26
N LYS A 122 -12.86 24.99 -5.23
CA LYS A 122 -13.05 24.70 -6.65
C LYS A 122 -11.81 24.04 -7.23
N VAL A 123 -12.01 22.90 -7.88
CA VAL A 123 -10.94 22.07 -8.44
C VAL A 123 -11.11 21.93 -9.95
N ASP A 124 -10.13 22.40 -10.70
CA ASP A 124 -9.99 22.09 -12.12
C ASP A 124 -9.26 20.75 -12.27
N TYR A 125 -10.04 19.67 -12.37
CA TYR A 125 -9.54 18.31 -12.51
C TYR A 125 -9.13 18.03 -13.96
N LEU A 126 -7.85 17.75 -14.19
CA LEU A 126 -7.30 17.44 -15.51
C LEU A 126 -6.41 16.19 -15.43
N VAL A 127 -6.80 15.12 -16.11
CA VAL A 127 -6.03 13.87 -16.14
C VAL A 127 -5.82 13.38 -17.57
N THR A 128 -4.69 12.71 -17.79
CA THR A 128 -4.36 12.01 -19.04
C THR A 128 -4.11 10.55 -18.72
N VAL A 129 -4.82 9.64 -19.38
CA VAL A 129 -4.66 8.19 -19.19
C VAL A 129 -4.54 7.48 -20.54
N PRO A 130 -3.82 6.35 -20.64
CA PRO A 130 -3.78 5.56 -21.86
C PRO A 130 -5.18 5.18 -22.33
N TYR A 131 -5.48 5.45 -23.60
CA TYR A 131 -6.77 5.13 -24.17
C TYR A 131 -6.90 3.64 -24.46
N ALA A 132 -8.01 3.04 -24.03
CA ALA A 132 -8.39 1.69 -24.40
C ALA A 132 -9.73 1.70 -25.13
N ALA A 133 -9.89 0.84 -26.15
CA ALA A 133 -11.08 0.82 -27.02
C ALA A 133 -12.41 0.71 -26.24
N TRP A 134 -12.42 0.02 -25.09
CA TRP A 134 -13.61 -0.14 -24.26
C TRP A 134 -14.10 1.19 -23.64
N MET A 135 -13.20 2.18 -23.48
CA MET A 135 -13.53 3.52 -22.95
C MET A 135 -14.44 4.30 -23.88
N GLN A 136 -14.52 3.94 -25.17
CA GLN A 136 -15.43 4.58 -26.14
C GLN A 136 -16.91 4.45 -25.76
N GLN A 137 -17.22 3.39 -24.99
CA GLN A 137 -18.57 3.04 -24.57
C GLN A 137 -18.72 3.12 -23.05
N SER A 138 -17.79 3.78 -22.34
CA SER A 138 -17.88 3.95 -20.90
C SER A 138 -18.73 5.16 -20.52
N SER A 139 -19.40 5.03 -19.38
CA SER A 139 -19.98 6.14 -18.64
C SER A 139 -18.92 6.71 -17.70
N LEU A 140 -18.94 8.03 -17.52
CA LEU A 140 -18.20 8.72 -16.47
C LEU A 140 -19.09 8.84 -15.24
N LEU A 141 -18.67 8.17 -14.17
CA LEU A 141 -19.30 8.15 -12.87
C LEU A 141 -18.43 8.90 -11.86
N LEU A 142 -19.03 9.26 -10.73
CA LEU A 142 -18.34 9.82 -9.58
C LEU A 142 -18.75 9.04 -8.34
N ARG A 143 -17.82 8.29 -7.75
CA ARG A 143 -18.02 7.64 -6.45
C ARG A 143 -17.64 8.60 -5.34
N GLN A 144 -18.46 8.67 -4.30
CA GLN A 144 -18.25 9.48 -3.11
C GLN A 144 -18.16 8.57 -1.88
N ASP A 145 -17.06 8.63 -1.16
CA ASP A 145 -16.81 7.79 0.02
C ASP A 145 -16.49 8.67 1.25
N LEU A 146 -17.16 8.44 2.38
CA LEU A 146 -16.87 9.06 3.68
C LEU A 146 -16.01 8.11 4.51
N LYS A 147 -14.85 8.56 4.96
CA LYS A 147 -13.98 7.85 5.91
C LYS A 147 -14.01 8.55 7.26
N ASP A 148 -14.29 7.81 8.32
CA ASP A 148 -14.25 8.30 9.70
C ASP A 148 -13.08 7.65 10.47
N CYS A 149 -13.21 7.48 11.80
CA CYS A 149 -12.15 6.89 12.61
C CYS A 149 -11.91 5.40 12.31
N CYS A 150 -12.92 4.66 11.87
CA CYS A 150 -12.88 3.19 11.80
C CYS A 150 -13.32 2.63 10.46
N ASP A 151 -14.26 3.29 9.78
CA ASP A 151 -14.93 2.74 8.61
C ASP A 151 -14.88 3.67 7.39
N THR A 152 -15.09 3.09 6.22
CA THR A 152 -15.30 3.82 4.97
C THR A 152 -16.67 3.46 4.42
N GLN A 153 -17.53 4.47 4.23
CA GLN A 153 -18.89 4.33 3.73
C GLN A 153 -19.03 5.00 2.37
N THR A 154 -19.49 4.26 1.36
CA THR A 154 -19.90 4.86 0.09
C THR A 154 -21.20 5.65 0.27
N LEU A 155 -21.13 6.97 0.08
CA LEU A 155 -22.27 7.88 0.14
C LEU A 155 -23.13 7.77 -1.12
N GLY A 156 -22.51 7.58 -2.28
CA GLY A 156 -23.23 7.48 -3.56
C GLY A 156 -22.31 7.33 -4.76
N ILE A 157 -22.91 6.97 -5.90
CA ILE A 157 -22.26 6.93 -7.21
C ILE A 157 -23.12 7.72 -8.20
N ASP A 158 -22.67 8.90 -8.58
CA ASP A 158 -23.39 9.78 -9.51
C ASP A 158 -22.95 9.53 -10.94
N THR A 159 -23.90 9.56 -11.88
CA THR A 159 -23.57 9.49 -13.31
C THR A 159 -23.35 10.90 -13.84
N LEU A 160 -22.09 11.27 -14.09
CA LEU A 160 -21.74 12.59 -14.67
C LEU A 160 -22.01 12.64 -16.19
N ARG A 161 -21.70 11.54 -16.89
CA ARG A 161 -22.02 11.33 -18.31
C ARG A 161 -22.28 9.86 -18.61
N TYR A 162 -23.36 9.57 -19.35
CA TYR A 162 -23.66 8.21 -19.79
C TYR A 162 -22.72 7.68 -20.89
N ARG A 163 -22.14 8.59 -21.70
CA ARG A 163 -21.18 8.24 -22.75
C ARG A 163 -20.23 9.41 -23.00
N LEU A 164 -18.93 9.12 -23.11
CA LEU A 164 -17.94 10.13 -23.48
C LEU A 164 -18.02 10.40 -25.00
N PRO A 165 -18.18 11.67 -25.44
CA PRO A 165 -18.21 12.01 -26.85
C PRO A 165 -16.79 12.06 -27.41
N PHE A 166 -16.37 10.99 -28.07
CA PHE A 166 -15.13 11.00 -28.86
C PHE A 166 -15.47 11.56 -30.23
N ALA A 167 -15.07 12.80 -30.51
CA ALA A 167 -15.12 13.32 -31.87
C ALA A 167 -14.18 12.44 -32.73
N SER A 168 -14.76 11.55 -33.52
CA SER A 168 -14.00 10.78 -34.51
C SER A 168 -13.57 11.74 -35.61
N ALA A 169 -12.33 12.19 -35.55
CA ALA A 169 -11.69 12.84 -36.67
C ALA A 169 -11.25 11.77 -37.69
N LEU A 170 -12.22 11.14 -38.36
CA LEU A 170 -11.99 10.42 -39.61
C LEU A 170 -13.17 10.72 -40.54
N HIS A 171 -12.99 11.78 -41.33
CA HIS A 171 -13.74 11.97 -42.55
C HIS A 171 -13.33 10.90 -43.56
N THR A 172 -14.30 10.09 -43.98
CA THR A 172 -14.39 9.70 -45.39
C THR A 172 -15.85 9.60 -45.78
N GLU A 173 -16.23 10.46 -46.73
CA GLU A 173 -17.47 10.38 -47.50
C GLU A 173 -17.55 9.02 -48.20
N THR A 174 -18.69 8.32 -48.15
CA THR A 174 -19.64 8.16 -49.28
C THR A 174 -20.72 7.10 -49.00
N ALA A 175 -21.94 7.47 -49.39
CA ALA A 175 -23.00 6.69 -50.03
C ALA A 175 -23.53 5.37 -49.40
N THR A 176 -24.73 5.50 -48.81
CA THR A 176 -25.96 4.71 -49.06
C THR A 176 -25.85 3.28 -49.62
N VAL A 177 -26.52 2.30 -48.98
CA VAL A 177 -27.69 1.58 -49.54
C VAL A 177 -28.14 0.40 -48.63
N THR A 178 -29.45 0.41 -48.36
CA THR A 178 -30.42 -0.65 -47.99
C THR A 178 -30.31 -1.53 -46.74
N LYS A 179 -31.42 -1.43 -45.99
CA LYS A 179 -32.05 -2.41 -45.10
C LYS A 179 -32.05 -3.83 -45.65
N GLU A 180 -31.91 -4.80 -44.76
CA GLU A 180 -32.82 -5.96 -44.76
C GLU A 180 -33.04 -6.49 -43.34
N GLN A 181 -34.32 -6.57 -42.98
CA GLN A 181 -34.83 -7.26 -41.81
C GLN A 181 -34.73 -8.76 -42.07
N ASN A 182 -34.48 -9.56 -41.03
CA ASN A 182 -35.24 -10.80 -40.89
C ASN A 182 -35.34 -11.25 -39.43
N GLU A 183 -36.56 -11.66 -39.13
CA GLU A 183 -37.12 -11.98 -37.83
C GLU A 183 -37.00 -13.48 -37.51
N ASN A 184 -37.35 -13.79 -36.25
CA ASN A 184 -38.00 -15.02 -35.77
C ASN A 184 -37.08 -16.25 -35.56
N LYS A 185 -37.21 -17.06 -34.50
CA LYS A 185 -38.31 -17.23 -33.52
C LYS A 185 -37.85 -18.14 -32.36
N ALA A 186 -38.37 -17.82 -31.15
CA ALA A 186 -38.90 -18.70 -30.09
C ALA A 186 -37.97 -19.76 -29.44
N ILE A 187 -38.05 -20.10 -28.14
CA ILE A 187 -39.21 -20.66 -27.39
C ILE A 187 -38.91 -20.46 -25.89
N THR A 188 -39.68 -19.65 -25.14
CA THR A 188 -40.84 -19.99 -24.25
C THR A 188 -40.49 -20.53 -22.85
N LYS A 189 -40.72 -19.66 -21.84
CA LYS A 189 -41.33 -19.83 -20.48
C LYS A 189 -41.29 -21.24 -19.84
N ARG A 190 -41.00 -21.41 -18.55
CA ARG A 190 -41.84 -20.95 -17.42
C ARG A 190 -41.15 -21.18 -16.06
N VAL A 191 -41.57 -20.37 -15.10
CA VAL A 191 -41.21 -20.26 -13.67
C VAL A 191 -41.99 -21.29 -12.84
N LEU A 192 -41.42 -21.78 -11.72
CA LEU A 192 -41.95 -21.77 -10.33
C LEU A 192 -41.28 -22.83 -9.41
N PRO A 193 -41.34 -22.68 -8.07
CA PRO A 193 -40.18 -22.65 -7.18
C PRO A 193 -40.17 -23.80 -6.14
N HIS A 194 -39.10 -23.95 -5.38
CA HIS A 194 -39.12 -24.69 -4.10
C HIS A 194 -38.09 -24.07 -3.13
N THR A 195 -38.55 -23.32 -2.13
CA THR A 195 -38.88 -23.74 -0.75
C THR A 195 -37.70 -24.31 0.03
N VAL A 196 -37.17 -23.43 0.89
CA VAL A 196 -36.26 -23.67 2.01
C VAL A 196 -37.00 -24.34 3.16
N ARG A 197 -36.40 -25.35 3.80
CA ARG A 197 -36.49 -25.60 5.26
C ARG A 197 -35.23 -26.36 5.78
N PRO A 198 -34.93 -26.27 7.09
CA PRO A 198 -33.57 -26.34 7.65
C PRO A 198 -33.29 -27.61 8.49
N ALA A 199 -32.01 -27.84 8.83
CA ALA A 199 -31.58 -28.77 9.89
C ALA A 199 -30.29 -28.22 10.55
N LYS A 200 -30.36 -27.80 11.84
CA LYS A 200 -29.86 -28.49 13.06
C LYS A 200 -28.33 -28.66 13.09
N THR A 201 -27.60 -27.74 13.75
CA THR A 201 -27.17 -27.76 15.18
C THR A 201 -26.28 -28.95 15.55
N ASP A 202 -24.98 -28.68 15.67
CA ASP A 202 -24.10 -29.35 16.62
C ASP A 202 -23.24 -28.31 17.35
N ASN A 203 -23.24 -28.43 18.68
CA ASN A 203 -22.57 -27.56 19.64
C ASN A 203 -21.10 -27.97 19.78
N HIS A 204 -20.18 -27.06 19.47
CA HIS A 204 -18.86 -27.04 20.11
C HIS A 204 -18.62 -25.65 20.69
N ALA A 205 -18.62 -25.60 22.03
CA ALA A 205 -18.27 -24.43 22.82
C ALA A 205 -16.83 -24.02 22.50
N THR A 206 -16.68 -22.89 21.79
CA THR A 206 -15.40 -22.22 21.62
C THR A 206 -15.39 -21.06 22.62
N ALA A 207 -14.38 -21.02 23.49
CA ALA A 207 -14.21 -19.96 24.47
C ALA A 207 -14.16 -18.61 23.75
N VAL A 208 -15.15 -17.75 24.03
CA VAL A 208 -15.19 -16.36 23.59
C VAL A 208 -14.08 -15.64 24.34
N LEU A 209 -12.99 -15.33 23.65
CA LEU A 209 -12.03 -14.33 24.12
C LEU A 209 -12.80 -13.00 24.23
N PRO A 210 -12.72 -12.31 25.38
CA PRO A 210 -13.36 -11.01 25.51
C PRO A 210 -12.76 -10.05 24.47
N ALA A 211 -13.62 -9.24 23.85
CA ALA A 211 -13.21 -8.15 22.98
C ALA A 211 -12.16 -7.28 23.70
N PRO A 212 -11.12 -6.78 22.99
CA PRO A 212 -10.14 -5.90 23.61
C PRO A 212 -10.88 -4.71 24.22
N GLN A 213 -10.76 -4.56 25.54
CA GLN A 213 -11.27 -3.41 26.24
C GLN A 213 -10.57 -2.19 25.64
N HIS A 214 -11.35 -1.27 25.06
CA HIS A 214 -10.86 0.06 24.71
C HIS A 214 -10.43 0.73 26.02
N ILE A 215 -9.15 0.61 26.36
CA ILE A 215 -8.52 1.45 27.37
C ILE A 215 -8.42 2.82 26.72
N GLU A 216 -9.25 3.76 27.19
CA GLU A 216 -9.18 5.14 26.74
C GLU A 216 -7.78 5.67 26.99
N LYS A 217 -7.16 6.26 25.96
CA LYS A 217 -5.85 6.92 26.08
C LYS A 217 -5.92 7.96 27.19
N ILE A 218 -4.88 8.00 28.03
CA ILE A 218 -4.80 9.00 29.08
C ILE A 218 -4.57 10.37 28.45
N VAL A 219 -5.37 11.37 28.81
CA VAL A 219 -5.15 12.75 28.38
C VAL A 219 -4.30 13.45 29.43
N TRP A 220 -3.03 13.66 29.13
CA TRP A 220 -2.10 14.35 30.03
C TRP A 220 -2.40 15.85 30.12
N SER A 221 -2.37 16.38 31.34
CA SER A 221 -2.31 17.83 31.56
C SER A 221 -0.91 18.37 31.22
N ASN A 222 -0.78 19.69 31.04
CA ASN A 222 0.54 20.32 30.86
C ASN A 222 1.48 20.02 32.03
N SER A 223 0.98 19.99 33.27
CA SER A 223 1.77 19.65 34.46
C SER A 223 2.26 18.21 34.45
N ASP A 224 1.45 17.26 33.95
CA ASP A 224 1.87 15.86 33.81
C ASP A 224 2.99 15.75 32.77
N LEU A 225 2.86 16.45 31.64
CA LEU A 225 3.90 16.48 30.61
C LEU A 225 5.20 17.11 31.12
N ASP A 226 5.11 18.22 31.88
CA ASP A 226 6.28 18.86 32.49
C ASP A 226 7.00 17.93 33.48
N LEU A 227 6.26 17.03 34.14
CA LEU A 227 6.82 15.98 34.99
C LEU A 227 7.48 14.87 34.17
N TYR A 228 6.81 14.32 33.16
CA TYR A 228 7.25 13.09 32.49
C TYR A 228 8.26 13.29 31.35
N ILE A 229 8.22 14.41 30.63
CA ILE A 229 9.20 14.74 29.58
C ILE A 229 10.66 14.58 30.06
N PRO A 230 11.07 15.11 31.23
CA PRO A 230 12.45 14.94 31.71
C PRO A 230 12.75 13.53 32.25
N MET A 231 11.74 12.70 32.50
CA MET A 231 11.92 11.35 33.05
C MET A 231 12.22 10.31 31.98
N VAL A 232 11.63 10.43 30.79
CA VAL A 232 11.85 9.50 29.67
C VAL A 232 13.23 9.66 29.04
N SER A 233 13.70 8.61 28.37
CA SER A 233 14.97 8.56 27.66
C SER A 233 14.74 8.46 26.16
N PHE A 234 15.41 9.33 25.41
CA PHE A 234 15.57 9.24 23.98
C PHE A 234 17.03 8.87 23.71
N LEU A 235 17.25 7.72 23.07
CA LEU A 235 18.56 7.24 22.66
C LEU A 235 18.94 7.87 21.32
N THR A 236 20.23 8.10 21.13
CA THR A 236 20.79 8.54 19.85
C THR A 236 21.07 7.33 18.96
N PRO A 237 20.68 7.35 17.66
CA PRO A 237 21.06 6.30 16.71
C PRO A 237 22.57 6.13 16.62
N ASP A 238 23.02 4.91 16.37
CA ASP A 238 24.42 4.66 16.02
C ASP A 238 24.63 4.96 14.53
N LEU A 239 25.57 5.84 14.21
CA LEU A 239 25.85 6.26 12.84
C LEU A 239 26.80 5.29 12.11
N THR A 240 27.38 4.33 12.83
CA THR A 240 28.28 3.33 12.25
C THR A 240 27.49 2.26 11.50
N GLY A 241 26.90 2.62 10.36
CA GLY A 241 26.11 1.67 9.56
C GLY A 241 25.04 2.26 8.67
N SER A 242 25.01 3.58 8.45
CA SER A 242 24.13 4.18 7.42
C SER A 242 24.66 3.86 6.02
N ASP A 243 24.75 2.58 5.68
CA ASP A 243 25.05 2.17 4.32
C ASP A 243 23.90 2.65 3.44
N LYS A 244 24.12 3.80 2.78
CA LYS A 244 23.17 4.39 1.85
C LYS A 244 23.21 3.68 0.51
N HIS A 245 23.99 2.61 0.36
CA HIS A 245 23.96 1.74 -0.79
C HIS A 245 22.89 0.65 -0.62
N HIS A 246 21.96 0.58 -1.57
CA HIS A 246 20.87 -0.39 -1.58
C HIS A 246 20.99 -1.32 -2.76
N THR A 247 20.78 -2.61 -2.50
CA THR A 247 20.64 -3.64 -3.52
C THR A 247 19.26 -4.28 -3.38
N GLU A 248 18.42 -4.09 -4.39
CA GLU A 248 17.08 -4.67 -4.48
C GLU A 248 17.03 -5.73 -5.58
N SER A 249 16.21 -6.76 -5.42
CA SER A 249 16.08 -7.81 -6.44
C SER A 249 14.65 -8.27 -6.65
N ALA A 250 14.34 -8.67 -7.89
CA ALA A 250 13.04 -9.19 -8.27
C ALA A 250 13.17 -10.36 -9.25
N ILE A 251 12.34 -11.39 -9.03
CA ILE A 251 12.15 -12.50 -9.96
C ILE A 251 10.80 -12.32 -10.65
N LEU A 252 10.84 -12.33 -11.98
CA LEU A 252 9.72 -12.12 -12.87
C LEU A 252 9.40 -13.37 -13.69
N TYR A 253 8.12 -13.69 -13.80
CA TYR A 253 7.58 -14.76 -14.62
C TYR A 253 6.77 -14.19 -15.78
N ILE A 254 7.46 -13.67 -16.79
CA ILE A 254 6.82 -13.05 -17.96
C ILE A 254 6.26 -14.13 -18.89
N ASP A 255 4.97 -14.01 -19.19
CA ASP A 255 4.24 -14.77 -20.20
C ASP A 255 4.40 -14.13 -21.59
N TYR A 256 4.54 -14.96 -22.62
CA TYR A 256 4.71 -14.52 -24.00
C TYR A 256 3.63 -15.13 -24.91
N PRO A 257 3.07 -14.38 -25.87
CA PRO A 257 2.28 -14.96 -26.96
C PRO A 257 3.10 -15.98 -27.76
N LEU A 258 2.43 -16.91 -28.41
CA LEU A 258 3.10 -17.96 -29.19
C LEU A 258 3.99 -17.34 -30.29
N GLY A 259 5.26 -17.76 -30.33
CA GLY A 259 6.23 -17.28 -31.33
C GLY A 259 6.68 -15.83 -31.15
N LYS A 260 6.42 -15.22 -29.98
CA LYS A 260 6.85 -13.86 -29.64
C LYS A 260 7.82 -13.87 -28.47
N ASP A 261 8.81 -12.98 -28.55
CA ASP A 261 9.84 -12.78 -27.51
C ASP A 261 9.73 -11.39 -26.84
N GLU A 262 8.85 -10.51 -27.35
CA GLU A 262 8.64 -9.14 -26.87
C GLU A 262 7.81 -9.10 -25.58
N ILE A 263 7.93 -7.99 -24.83
CA ILE A 263 7.19 -7.77 -23.60
C ILE A 263 5.80 -7.20 -23.93
N TYR A 264 4.76 -7.91 -23.49
CA TYR A 264 3.37 -7.48 -23.61
C TYR A 264 2.79 -7.29 -22.20
N PRO A 265 2.78 -6.07 -21.64
CA PRO A 265 2.37 -5.83 -20.25
C PRO A 265 0.97 -6.33 -19.91
N ASP A 266 0.03 -6.24 -20.85
CA ASP A 266 -1.37 -6.61 -20.62
C ASP A 266 -1.68 -8.07 -21.02
N TYR A 267 -0.66 -8.86 -21.39
CA TYR A 267 -0.84 -10.27 -21.68
C TYR A 267 -0.82 -11.10 -20.40
N LYS A 268 -1.96 -11.74 -20.09
CA LYS A 268 -2.17 -12.53 -18.87
C LYS A 268 -1.79 -11.72 -17.61
N ASP A 269 -0.92 -12.27 -16.75
CA ASP A 269 -0.52 -11.68 -15.47
C ASP A 269 0.75 -10.82 -15.56
N ASN A 270 1.22 -10.50 -16.77
CA ASN A 270 2.48 -9.75 -16.96
C ASN A 270 2.49 -8.41 -16.23
N ARG A 271 1.35 -7.72 -16.15
CA ARG A 271 1.24 -6.44 -15.44
C ARG A 271 1.66 -6.58 -13.98
N LYS A 272 1.15 -7.62 -13.31
CA LYS A 272 1.48 -7.92 -11.90
C LYS A 272 2.96 -8.24 -11.71
N GLU A 273 3.58 -8.88 -12.70
CA GLU A 273 5.01 -9.16 -12.68
C GLU A 273 5.82 -7.87 -12.88
N ILE A 274 5.45 -7.03 -13.85
CA ILE A 274 6.09 -5.74 -14.12
C ILE A 274 5.92 -4.77 -12.94
N ASP A 275 4.79 -4.78 -12.24
CA ASP A 275 4.57 -3.97 -11.03
C ASP A 275 5.59 -4.26 -9.91
N LYS A 276 6.27 -5.42 -9.94
CA LYS A 276 7.38 -5.69 -9.02
C LYS A 276 8.59 -4.80 -9.31
N ILE A 277 8.81 -4.47 -10.59
CA ILE A 277 9.87 -3.57 -11.03
C ILE A 277 9.55 -2.12 -10.67
N ASP A 278 8.28 -1.71 -10.81
CA ASP A 278 7.85 -0.39 -10.35
C ASP A 278 8.19 -0.16 -8.87
N ARG A 279 8.10 -1.20 -8.03
CA ARG A 279 8.44 -1.08 -6.60
C ARG A 279 9.93 -0.83 -6.39
N ILE A 280 10.79 -1.66 -6.96
CA ILE A 280 12.25 -1.54 -6.74
C ILE A 280 12.86 -0.33 -7.44
N LEU A 281 12.28 0.16 -8.54
CA LEU A 281 12.75 1.35 -9.25
C LEU A 281 12.10 2.64 -8.76
N SER A 282 11.05 2.57 -7.93
CA SER A 282 10.37 3.77 -7.48
C SER A 282 11.23 4.79 -6.74
N PRO A 283 12.24 4.41 -5.92
CA PRO A 283 13.15 5.38 -5.33
C PRO A 283 13.90 6.22 -6.37
N LEU A 284 14.07 5.67 -7.58
CA LEU A 284 14.79 6.27 -8.70
C LEU A 284 13.89 7.15 -9.58
N SER A 285 12.58 7.14 -9.37
CA SER A 285 11.64 7.93 -10.19
C SER A 285 11.82 9.44 -10.04
N ASN A 286 12.47 9.89 -8.96
CA ASN A 286 12.82 11.26 -8.70
C ASN A 286 14.28 11.32 -8.23
N ASN A 287 15.22 11.52 -9.17
CA ASN A 287 16.68 11.60 -8.98
C ASN A 287 17.16 12.59 -7.90
N ARG A 288 16.25 13.28 -7.22
CA ARG A 288 16.51 14.14 -6.07
C ARG A 288 17.04 13.33 -4.87
N PHE A 289 16.44 12.17 -4.57
CA PHE A 289 16.70 11.46 -3.32
C PHE A 289 17.61 10.23 -3.47
N SER A 290 17.80 9.76 -4.69
CA SER A 290 18.63 8.60 -4.98
C SER A 290 19.44 8.81 -6.25
N THR A 291 20.59 8.13 -6.30
CA THR A 291 21.46 8.05 -7.47
C THR A 291 21.50 6.61 -7.96
N PHE A 292 20.96 6.39 -9.16
CA PHE A 292 20.99 5.08 -9.81
C PHE A 292 22.42 4.65 -10.16
N GLU A 293 22.83 3.47 -9.69
CA GLU A 293 24.18 2.96 -9.93
C GLU A 293 24.24 1.88 -11.02
N ARG A 294 23.35 0.89 -10.96
CA ARG A 294 23.37 -0.24 -11.90
C ARG A 294 22.07 -1.02 -11.87
N ILE A 295 21.72 -1.61 -13.02
CA ILE A 295 20.71 -2.66 -13.08
C ILE A 295 21.24 -3.85 -13.86
N GLN A 296 21.09 -5.04 -13.29
CA GLN A 296 21.40 -6.31 -13.94
C GLN A 296 20.09 -6.99 -14.32
N VAL A 297 19.99 -7.44 -15.57
CA VAL A 297 18.87 -8.21 -16.10
C VAL A 297 19.39 -9.55 -16.59
N ARG A 298 18.95 -10.64 -15.96
CA ARG A 298 19.35 -12.00 -16.34
C ARG A 298 18.16 -12.86 -16.71
N GLY A 299 18.14 -13.35 -17.94
CA GLY A 299 17.10 -14.25 -18.43
C GLY A 299 17.47 -15.71 -18.26
N TYR A 300 16.50 -16.55 -17.93
CA TYR A 300 16.68 -17.98 -17.71
C TYR A 300 15.70 -18.79 -18.55
N SER A 301 16.17 -19.94 -19.05
CA SER A 301 15.34 -20.96 -19.69
C SER A 301 15.41 -22.28 -18.92
N SER A 302 14.38 -23.11 -19.07
CA SER A 302 14.32 -24.46 -18.50
C SER A 302 15.09 -25.47 -19.36
N PRO A 303 15.61 -26.56 -18.76
CA PRO A 303 16.27 -27.65 -19.50
C PRO A 303 15.23 -28.61 -20.12
N ASP A 304 14.38 -28.10 -21.01
CA ASP A 304 13.34 -28.87 -21.70
C ASP A 304 13.25 -28.65 -23.21
N GLY A 305 14.40 -28.40 -23.82
CA GLY A 305 14.53 -28.19 -25.25
C GLY A 305 15.99 -28.15 -25.67
N PRO A 306 16.27 -28.03 -26.97
CA PRO A 306 17.63 -27.93 -27.47
C PRO A 306 18.37 -26.74 -26.83
N TYR A 307 19.57 -26.99 -26.31
CA TYR A 307 20.39 -25.98 -25.64
C TYR A 307 20.48 -24.65 -26.41
N GLY A 308 20.74 -24.69 -27.72
CA GLY A 308 20.88 -23.49 -28.54
C GLY A 308 19.60 -22.66 -28.66
N GLU A 309 18.42 -23.31 -28.66
CA GLU A 309 17.14 -22.58 -28.63
C GLU A 309 16.89 -21.96 -27.26
N ASN A 310 17.23 -22.69 -26.19
CA ASN A 310 17.09 -22.18 -24.83
C ASN A 310 18.01 -20.97 -24.59
N GLU A 311 19.25 -21.03 -25.11
CA GLU A 311 20.22 -19.93 -25.12
C GLU A 311 19.69 -18.71 -25.89
N ARG A 312 19.25 -18.92 -27.14
CA ARG A 312 18.65 -17.87 -27.98
C ARG A 312 17.48 -17.19 -27.26
N LEU A 313 16.59 -17.99 -26.67
CA LEU A 313 15.37 -17.51 -26.01
C LEU A 313 15.70 -16.72 -24.73
N ALA A 314 16.61 -17.23 -23.89
CA ALA A 314 17.02 -16.55 -22.67
C ALA A 314 17.69 -15.20 -22.98
N GLN A 315 18.55 -15.17 -24.01
CA GLN A 315 19.23 -13.96 -24.45
C GLN A 315 18.28 -12.93 -25.07
N ALA A 316 17.35 -13.39 -25.93
CA ALA A 316 16.36 -12.51 -26.56
C ALA A 316 15.44 -11.87 -25.51
N ARG A 317 14.92 -12.67 -24.57
CA ARG A 317 14.01 -12.20 -23.53
C ARG A 317 14.67 -11.22 -22.56
N SER A 318 15.88 -11.51 -22.09
CA SER A 318 16.59 -10.57 -21.20
C SER A 318 16.92 -9.25 -21.89
N ARG A 319 17.33 -9.29 -23.17
CA ARG A 319 17.60 -8.09 -23.97
C ARG A 319 16.35 -7.26 -24.22
N LEU A 320 15.23 -7.89 -24.60
CA LEU A 320 13.97 -7.21 -24.87
C LEU A 320 13.37 -6.62 -23.58
N PHE A 321 13.47 -7.35 -22.46
CA PHE A 321 13.06 -6.84 -21.16
C PHE A 321 13.92 -5.66 -20.70
N ALA A 322 15.24 -5.75 -20.85
CA ALA A 322 16.14 -4.64 -20.56
C ALA A 322 15.85 -3.40 -21.44
N GLY A 323 15.44 -3.60 -22.70
CA GLY A 323 14.96 -2.53 -23.57
C GLY A 323 13.67 -1.89 -23.04
N TYR A 324 12.70 -2.72 -22.66
CA TYR A 324 11.42 -2.26 -22.09
C TYR A 324 11.63 -1.38 -20.85
N ILE A 325 12.42 -1.83 -19.86
CA ILE A 325 12.64 -1.05 -18.63
C ILE A 325 13.47 0.21 -18.89
N ARG A 326 14.45 0.15 -19.81
CA ARG A 326 15.20 1.35 -20.20
C ARG A 326 14.26 2.44 -20.71
N ASP A 327 13.36 2.08 -21.61
CA ASP A 327 12.47 3.03 -22.27
C ASP A 327 11.34 3.50 -21.32
N ALA A 328 10.87 2.61 -20.42
CA ALA A 328 9.82 2.93 -19.46
C ALA A 328 10.28 3.86 -18.32
N TYR A 329 11.54 3.77 -17.89
CA TYR A 329 12.08 4.52 -16.75
C TYR A 329 13.22 5.49 -17.13
N ASP A 330 13.44 5.73 -18.43
CA ASP A 330 14.50 6.62 -18.97
C ASP A 330 15.90 6.30 -18.42
N LEU A 331 16.26 5.01 -18.34
CA LEU A 331 17.51 4.59 -17.71
C LEU A 331 18.72 4.75 -18.65
N PRO A 332 19.88 5.19 -18.15
CA PRO A 332 21.10 5.29 -18.94
C PRO A 332 21.60 3.93 -19.39
N ARG A 333 21.73 3.74 -20.71
CA ARG A 333 22.13 2.45 -21.32
C ARG A 333 23.42 1.85 -20.76
N HIS A 334 24.39 2.66 -20.37
CA HIS A 334 25.70 2.21 -19.87
C HIS A 334 25.64 1.64 -18.44
N ARG A 335 24.51 1.78 -17.74
CA ARG A 335 24.27 1.28 -16.38
C ARG A 335 23.43 0.00 -16.38
N ILE A 336 23.09 -0.52 -17.57
CA ILE A 336 22.25 -1.72 -17.76
C ILE A 336 23.14 -2.87 -18.22
N GLU A 337 23.26 -3.89 -17.38
CA GLU A 337 23.97 -5.13 -17.68
C GLU A 337 22.96 -6.22 -18.01
N VAL A 338 23.14 -6.87 -19.17
CA VAL A 338 22.25 -7.93 -19.64
C VAL A 338 23.03 -9.23 -19.74
N SER A 339 22.51 -10.28 -19.12
CA SER A 339 23.05 -11.63 -19.20
C SER A 339 21.94 -12.67 -19.41
N SER A 340 22.33 -13.91 -19.65
CA SER A 340 21.39 -15.01 -19.82
C SER A 340 22.01 -16.34 -19.44
N VAL A 341 21.17 -17.25 -18.95
CA VAL A 341 21.52 -18.65 -18.67
C VAL A 341 20.63 -19.53 -19.53
N ALA A 342 21.24 -20.29 -20.44
CA ALA A 342 20.53 -21.17 -21.36
C ALA A 342 19.70 -22.22 -20.61
N GLU A 343 20.22 -22.82 -19.55
CA GLU A 343 19.50 -23.83 -18.78
C GLU A 343 19.74 -23.61 -17.28
N ASP A 344 18.68 -23.28 -16.55
CA ASP A 344 18.75 -22.96 -15.13
C ASP A 344 18.84 -24.21 -14.24
N TRP A 345 19.99 -24.89 -14.33
CA TRP A 345 20.30 -26.05 -13.51
C TRP A 345 20.45 -25.70 -12.02
N GLU A 346 20.90 -24.49 -11.70
CA GLU A 346 21.03 -24.02 -10.32
C GLU A 346 19.65 -23.83 -9.67
N GLY A 347 18.73 -23.12 -10.33
CA GLY A 347 17.36 -22.98 -9.84
C GLY A 347 16.62 -24.32 -9.77
N LEU A 348 16.91 -25.28 -10.66
CA LEU A 348 16.37 -26.64 -10.53
C LEU A 348 16.85 -27.32 -9.24
N LYS A 349 18.14 -27.19 -8.89
CA LYS A 349 18.66 -27.76 -7.63
C LYS A 349 17.98 -27.14 -6.43
N GLU A 350 17.81 -25.83 -6.40
CA GLU A 350 17.13 -25.12 -5.30
C GLU A 350 15.69 -25.59 -5.14
N LEU A 351 14.92 -25.68 -6.24
CA LEU A 351 13.55 -26.18 -6.21
C LEU A 351 13.45 -27.62 -5.68
N LEU A 352 14.39 -28.49 -6.05
CA LEU A 352 14.45 -29.88 -5.59
C LEU A 352 14.83 -29.97 -4.11
N GLN A 353 15.76 -29.14 -3.64
CA GLN A 353 16.18 -29.09 -2.23
C GLN A 353 15.07 -28.56 -1.32
N GLN A 354 14.31 -27.57 -1.78
CA GLN A 354 13.19 -26.99 -1.05
C GLN A 354 11.97 -27.92 -1.03
N THR A 355 11.61 -28.50 -2.18
CA THR A 355 10.37 -29.30 -2.31
C THR A 355 10.55 -30.76 -1.90
N GLN A 356 11.79 -31.28 -1.99
CA GLN A 356 12.17 -32.66 -1.67
C GLN A 356 11.24 -33.73 -2.26
N PRO A 357 10.92 -33.72 -3.58
CA PRO A 357 10.15 -34.82 -4.17
C PRO A 357 10.88 -36.16 -4.03
N PRO A 358 10.18 -37.32 -4.12
CA PRO A 358 10.80 -38.64 -3.93
C PRO A 358 12.02 -38.93 -4.82
N TYR A 359 12.13 -38.25 -5.96
CA TYR A 359 13.23 -38.40 -6.92
C TYR A 359 14.35 -37.35 -6.75
N ALA A 360 14.26 -36.43 -5.78
CA ALA A 360 15.17 -35.28 -5.64
C ALA A 360 16.64 -35.68 -5.61
N ASP A 361 17.02 -36.59 -4.71
CA ASP A 361 18.41 -37.02 -4.58
C ASP A 361 18.95 -37.70 -5.84
N ALA A 362 18.09 -38.45 -6.55
CA ALA A 362 18.48 -39.08 -7.80
C ALA A 362 18.77 -38.04 -8.89
N VAL A 363 17.92 -37.02 -9.00
CA VAL A 363 18.13 -35.91 -9.95
C VAL A 363 19.37 -35.08 -9.56
N LEU A 364 19.54 -34.73 -8.28
CA LEU A 364 20.70 -33.99 -7.81
C LEU A 364 22.02 -34.74 -8.07
N ARG A 365 22.03 -36.07 -7.94
CA ARG A 365 23.18 -36.90 -8.33
C ARG A 365 23.46 -36.83 -9.83
N ILE A 366 22.44 -36.84 -10.69
CA ILE A 366 22.61 -36.68 -12.14
C ILE A 366 23.24 -35.32 -12.46
N ILE A 367 22.70 -34.23 -11.88
CA ILE A 367 23.20 -32.87 -12.10
C ILE A 367 24.68 -32.76 -11.69
N ARG A 368 25.06 -33.38 -10.57
CA ARG A 368 26.46 -33.40 -10.10
C ARG A 368 27.39 -34.23 -10.97
N LYS A 369 26.92 -35.38 -11.46
CA LYS A 369 27.76 -36.39 -12.14
C LYS A 369 27.99 -36.06 -13.62
N TYR A 370 26.99 -35.52 -14.31
CA TYR A 370 27.05 -35.29 -15.75
C TYR A 370 27.14 -33.79 -16.04
N GLY A 371 28.07 -33.40 -16.90
CA GLY A 371 28.13 -32.02 -17.43
C GLY A 371 26.95 -31.73 -18.37
N ILE A 372 26.64 -30.44 -18.57
CA ILE A 372 25.52 -29.99 -19.42
C ILE A 372 25.60 -30.62 -20.82
N PHE A 373 26.75 -30.51 -21.48
CA PHE A 373 27.00 -31.10 -22.80
C PHE A 373 27.36 -32.59 -22.80
N ASN A 374 27.44 -33.22 -21.61
CA ASN A 374 27.83 -34.62 -21.44
C ASN A 374 26.62 -35.52 -21.14
N GLY A 375 25.46 -35.21 -21.76
CA GLY A 375 24.25 -36.02 -21.69
C GLY A 375 23.44 -35.91 -20.38
N ARG A 376 23.63 -34.84 -19.59
CA ARG A 376 22.88 -34.61 -18.34
C ARG A 376 21.36 -34.69 -18.55
N GLU A 377 20.84 -33.98 -19.56
CA GLU A 377 19.40 -33.97 -19.86
C GLU A 377 18.90 -35.36 -20.25
N LYS A 378 19.67 -36.10 -21.07
CA LYS A 378 19.34 -37.48 -21.43
C LYS A 378 19.24 -38.39 -20.20
N GLN A 379 20.22 -38.32 -19.29
CA GLN A 379 20.19 -39.08 -18.04
C GLN A 379 18.95 -38.73 -17.19
N LEU A 380 18.52 -37.46 -17.23
CA LEU A 380 17.33 -37.00 -16.54
C LEU A 380 16.04 -37.55 -17.17
N MET A 381 15.97 -37.58 -18.49
CA MET A 381 14.84 -38.14 -19.26
C MET A 381 14.72 -39.66 -19.08
N ASP A 382 15.85 -40.37 -19.00
CA ASP A 382 15.88 -41.83 -18.85
C ASP A 382 15.60 -42.28 -17.40
N LEU A 383 15.78 -41.39 -16.41
CA LEU A 383 15.61 -41.70 -15.00
C LEU A 383 14.22 -42.27 -14.70
N GLN A 384 14.17 -43.48 -14.15
CA GLN A 384 12.92 -44.14 -13.72
C GLN A 384 11.83 -44.15 -14.81
N GLY A 385 12.23 -44.38 -16.07
CA GLY A 385 11.31 -44.40 -17.20
C GLY A 385 10.72 -43.04 -17.56
N GLY A 386 11.38 -41.94 -17.15
CA GLY A 386 11.00 -40.56 -17.47
C GLY A 386 9.88 -39.98 -16.62
N MET A 387 9.41 -40.70 -15.60
CA MET A 387 8.39 -40.20 -14.66
C MET A 387 8.85 -38.93 -13.92
N PRO A 388 10.07 -38.87 -13.34
CA PRO A 388 10.60 -37.65 -12.74
C PRO A 388 10.65 -36.48 -13.73
N TYR A 389 11.15 -36.69 -14.95
CA TYR A 389 11.25 -35.64 -15.96
C TYR A 389 9.87 -35.04 -16.29
N LYS A 390 8.85 -35.88 -16.48
CA LYS A 390 7.48 -35.43 -16.74
C LYS A 390 6.87 -34.64 -15.57
N ASP A 391 7.19 -35.01 -14.33
CA ASP A 391 6.74 -34.26 -13.15
C ASP A 391 7.43 -32.89 -13.08
N MET A 392 8.75 -32.84 -13.27
CA MET A 392 9.52 -31.59 -13.29
C MET A 392 9.08 -30.66 -14.43
N LEU A 393 8.81 -31.21 -15.62
CA LEU A 393 8.27 -30.47 -16.77
C LEU A 393 6.98 -29.73 -16.44
N ARG A 394 6.13 -30.32 -15.59
CA ARG A 394 4.85 -29.73 -15.17
C ARG A 394 4.99 -28.77 -13.99
N ARG A 395 5.85 -29.09 -13.02
CA ARG A 395 5.87 -28.41 -11.71
C ARG A 395 7.03 -27.45 -11.50
N PHE A 396 8.19 -27.74 -12.07
CA PHE A 396 9.43 -27.02 -11.78
C PHE A 396 9.94 -26.21 -12.98
N PHE A 397 9.98 -26.80 -14.18
CA PHE A 397 10.49 -26.12 -15.37
C PHE A 397 9.75 -24.80 -15.69
N PRO A 398 8.42 -24.67 -15.49
CA PRO A 398 7.75 -23.37 -15.60
C PRO A 398 8.34 -22.29 -14.67
N LYS A 399 8.83 -22.66 -13.48
CA LYS A 399 9.44 -21.74 -12.50
C LYS A 399 10.90 -21.40 -12.81
N LEU A 400 11.52 -22.08 -13.77
CA LEU A 400 12.88 -21.80 -14.24
C LEU A 400 12.89 -20.80 -15.41
N ARG A 401 11.75 -20.64 -16.10
CA ARG A 401 11.54 -19.63 -17.14
C ARG A 401 11.29 -18.27 -16.49
N ARG A 402 12.35 -17.63 -16.02
CA ARG A 402 12.29 -16.38 -15.26
C ARG A 402 13.23 -15.33 -15.79
N ILE A 403 12.95 -14.08 -15.42
CA ILE A 403 13.90 -12.96 -15.50
C ILE A 403 14.22 -12.55 -14.08
N GLU A 404 15.50 -12.46 -13.77
CA GLU A 404 16.00 -11.89 -12.52
C GLU A 404 16.49 -10.48 -12.79
N VAL A 405 16.09 -9.55 -11.92
CA VAL A 405 16.50 -8.16 -11.96
C VAL A 405 17.15 -7.83 -10.64
N VAL A 406 18.33 -7.22 -10.68
CA VAL A 406 19.03 -6.69 -9.50
C VAL A 406 19.30 -5.21 -9.74
N VAL A 407 18.89 -4.35 -8.82
CA VAL A 407 19.03 -2.89 -8.91
C VAL A 407 19.93 -2.42 -7.77
N GLU A 408 20.93 -1.64 -8.11
CA GLU A 408 21.86 -1.00 -7.19
C GLU A 408 21.69 0.51 -7.28
N TYR A 409 21.52 1.17 -6.14
CA TYR A 409 21.41 2.63 -6.06
C TYR A 409 21.91 3.14 -4.72
N ASN A 410 22.30 4.41 -4.68
CA ASN A 410 22.61 5.10 -3.43
C ASN A 410 21.50 6.07 -3.05
N ILE A 411 21.22 6.20 -1.77
CA ILE A 411 20.42 7.29 -1.22
C ILE A 411 21.33 8.51 -1.04
N ASN A 412 20.87 9.66 -1.52
CA ASN A 412 21.62 10.91 -1.39
C ASN A 412 21.55 11.42 0.07
N GLU A 413 22.31 12.47 0.38
CA GLU A 413 22.06 13.21 1.62
C GLU A 413 20.69 13.89 1.54
N ILE A 414 19.84 13.64 2.54
CA ILE A 414 18.48 14.17 2.59
C ILE A 414 18.49 15.36 3.53
N ASP A 415 18.11 16.53 3.02
CA ASP A 415 17.98 17.71 3.86
C ASP A 415 16.75 17.61 4.79
N HIS A 416 16.72 18.45 5.82
CA HIS A 416 15.66 18.40 6.83
C HIS A 416 14.25 18.70 6.28
N GLN A 417 14.13 19.51 5.23
CA GLN A 417 12.82 19.83 4.65
C GLN A 417 12.29 18.60 3.91
N ASP A 418 13.15 17.95 3.15
CA ASP A 418 12.83 16.75 2.40
C ASP A 418 12.51 15.55 3.30
N ALA A 419 13.24 15.39 4.41
CA ALA A 419 12.96 14.35 5.39
C ALA A 419 11.51 14.43 5.94
N SER A 420 10.99 15.65 6.13
CA SER A 420 9.63 15.88 6.64
C SER A 420 8.51 15.46 5.68
N GLU A 421 8.79 15.45 4.38
CA GLU A 421 7.90 14.91 3.35
C GLU A 421 8.08 13.40 3.23
N LEU A 422 9.33 12.97 3.09
CA LEU A 422 9.70 11.58 2.84
C LEU A 422 9.25 10.64 3.93
N ILE A 423 9.23 11.07 5.20
CA ILE A 423 8.79 10.21 6.31
C ILE A 423 7.36 9.67 6.13
N TYR A 424 6.53 10.33 5.33
CA TYR A 424 5.17 9.88 5.04
C TYR A 424 5.00 9.23 3.67
N THR A 425 5.90 9.50 2.71
CA THR A 425 5.76 9.02 1.33
C THR A 425 6.71 7.87 1.00
N HIS A 426 7.94 7.95 1.50
CA HIS A 426 9.04 7.01 1.26
C HIS A 426 9.94 6.93 2.50
N PRO A 427 9.38 6.54 3.67
CA PRO A 427 10.16 6.42 4.91
C PRO A 427 11.31 5.40 4.81
N ASP A 428 11.20 4.44 3.90
CA ASP A 428 12.25 3.48 3.55
C ASP A 428 13.53 4.15 3.01
N LEU A 429 13.46 5.41 2.58
CA LEU A 429 14.62 6.17 2.14
C LEU A 429 15.31 6.94 3.26
N LEU A 430 14.73 6.99 4.46
CA LEU A 430 15.28 7.75 5.57
C LEU A 430 16.04 6.84 6.52
N SER A 431 17.22 7.29 6.93
CA SER A 431 17.89 6.76 8.11
C SER A 431 17.12 7.10 9.38
N LEU A 432 17.36 6.33 10.44
CA LEU A 432 16.78 6.59 11.77
C LEU A 432 17.14 8.00 12.29
N GLU A 433 18.33 8.50 11.97
CA GLU A 433 18.75 9.87 12.30
C GLU A 433 17.93 10.92 11.57
N GLU A 434 17.77 10.82 10.24
CA GLU A 434 16.98 11.76 9.44
C GLU A 434 15.50 11.78 9.88
N MET A 435 14.96 10.62 10.26
CA MET A 435 13.63 10.55 10.88
C MET A 435 13.58 11.32 12.21
N TYR A 436 14.57 11.18 13.08
CA TYR A 436 14.57 11.89 14.37
C TYR A 436 14.87 13.38 14.27
N GLU A 437 15.67 13.81 13.30
CA GLU A 437 15.83 15.23 13.00
C GLU A 437 14.49 15.84 12.57
N THR A 438 13.65 15.09 11.85
CA THR A 438 12.27 15.49 11.53
C THR A 438 11.41 15.69 12.78
N ALA A 439 11.60 14.87 13.83
CA ALA A 439 10.83 15.00 15.08
C ALA A 439 11.05 16.35 15.80
N ARG A 440 12.22 16.99 15.60
CA ARG A 440 12.61 18.24 16.29
C ARG A 440 11.73 19.43 15.93
N TYR A 441 11.00 19.37 14.82
CA TYR A 441 10.04 20.40 14.42
C TYR A 441 8.73 20.34 15.19
N TYR A 442 8.50 19.26 15.94
CA TYR A 442 7.26 19.03 16.68
C TYR A 442 7.50 19.09 18.19
N ARG A 443 6.50 19.59 18.93
CA ARG A 443 6.56 19.62 20.39
C ARG A 443 6.35 18.20 20.95
N PRO A 444 7.16 17.73 21.91
CA PRO A 444 6.92 16.47 22.60
C PRO A 444 5.50 16.37 23.19
N GLY A 445 4.88 15.20 23.09
CA GLY A 445 3.50 14.95 23.52
C GLY A 445 2.41 15.29 22.47
N THR A 446 2.79 15.79 21.29
CA THR A 446 1.86 15.96 20.16
C THR A 446 1.74 14.67 19.33
N ASP A 447 0.61 14.51 18.62
CA ASP A 447 0.40 13.39 17.70
C ASP A 447 1.50 13.31 16.63
N GLN A 448 1.88 14.46 16.05
CA GLN A 448 2.91 14.54 15.02
C GLN A 448 4.28 14.10 15.53
N TYR A 449 4.65 14.53 16.74
CA TYR A 449 5.89 14.07 17.38
C TYR A 449 5.87 12.55 17.54
N ARG A 450 4.76 12.00 18.04
CA ARG A 450 4.57 10.54 18.17
C ARG A 450 4.67 9.80 16.84
N GLU A 451 4.01 10.28 15.79
CA GLU A 451 3.96 9.66 14.47
C GLU A 451 5.35 9.37 13.92
N VAL A 452 6.27 10.32 14.04
CA VAL A 452 7.66 10.18 13.57
C VAL A 452 8.32 8.95 14.19
N TYR A 453 8.20 8.79 15.52
CA TYR A 453 8.81 7.64 16.19
C TYR A 453 8.08 6.32 15.95
N GLU A 454 6.76 6.35 15.77
CA GLU A 454 6.01 5.15 15.39
C GLU A 454 6.40 4.65 13.99
N ILE A 455 6.57 5.56 13.03
CA ILE A 455 7.06 5.26 11.68
C ILE A 455 8.49 4.70 11.78
N ALA A 456 9.37 5.34 12.56
CA ALA A 456 10.71 4.83 12.79
C ALA A 456 10.73 3.39 13.35
N ALA A 457 9.99 3.11 14.42
CA ALA A 457 9.94 1.77 15.01
C ALA A 457 9.23 0.72 14.13
N PHE A 458 8.46 1.16 13.12
CA PHE A 458 7.89 0.27 12.13
C PHE A 458 8.90 -0.12 11.05
N HIS A 459 9.70 0.83 10.56
CA HIS A 459 10.73 0.59 9.54
C HIS A 459 12.02 0.00 10.10
N PHE A 460 12.29 0.22 11.39
CA PHE A 460 13.42 -0.36 12.13
C PHE A 460 12.93 -1.23 13.30
N PRO A 461 12.20 -2.34 13.02
CA PRO A 461 11.46 -3.09 14.05
C PRO A 461 12.34 -3.78 15.09
N ASP A 462 13.57 -4.16 14.70
CA ASP A 462 14.54 -4.84 15.56
C ASP A 462 15.56 -3.87 16.20
N ASP A 463 15.52 -2.58 15.84
CA ASP A 463 16.44 -1.59 16.38
C ASP A 463 16.04 -1.18 17.80
N VAL A 464 17.01 -1.23 18.72
CA VAL A 464 16.77 -0.90 20.13
C VAL A 464 16.41 0.56 20.30
N THR A 465 17.12 1.46 19.61
CA THR A 465 16.91 2.90 19.69
C THR A 465 15.53 3.29 19.16
N ALA A 466 15.08 2.71 18.05
CA ALA A 466 13.76 2.88 17.47
C ALA A 466 12.64 2.52 18.45
N ASN A 467 12.72 1.32 19.04
CA ASN A 467 11.69 0.86 19.98
C ASN A 467 11.69 1.65 21.30
N VAL A 468 12.86 1.96 21.88
CA VAL A 468 12.94 2.75 23.12
C VAL A 468 12.39 4.17 22.91
N ASN A 469 12.70 4.80 21.78
CA ASN A 469 12.25 6.16 21.50
C ASN A 469 10.77 6.22 21.12
N ALA A 470 10.26 5.24 20.37
CA ALA A 470 8.84 5.10 20.10
C ALA A 470 8.04 4.93 21.39
N ALA A 471 8.53 4.10 22.33
CA ALA A 471 7.93 3.99 23.65
C ALA A 471 7.87 5.34 24.38
N SER A 472 8.97 6.10 24.38
CA SER A 472 9.00 7.46 24.95
C SER A 472 7.95 8.37 24.33
N ALA A 473 7.86 8.41 23.01
CA ALA A 473 6.94 9.31 22.32
C ALA A 473 5.47 8.93 22.57
N VAL A 474 5.10 7.64 22.57
CA VAL A 474 3.73 7.21 22.82
C VAL A 474 3.32 7.37 24.30
N MET A 475 4.24 7.18 25.25
CA MET A 475 4.03 7.49 26.68
C MET A 475 3.62 8.94 26.88
N LEU A 476 4.30 9.88 26.19
CA LEU A 476 3.98 11.31 26.26
C LEU A 476 2.63 11.69 25.63
N THR A 477 1.97 10.77 24.91
CA THR A 477 0.60 10.92 24.42
C THR A 477 -0.43 10.11 25.21
N GLY A 478 0.00 9.47 26.30
CA GLY A 478 -0.85 8.69 27.21
C GLY A 478 -1.24 7.31 26.69
N ASP A 479 -0.52 6.78 25.70
CA ASP A 479 -0.75 5.46 25.14
C ASP A 479 0.24 4.45 25.73
N LEU A 480 -0.07 4.01 26.95
CA LEU A 480 0.77 3.12 27.74
C LEU A 480 0.79 1.69 27.15
N ILE A 481 -0.24 1.29 26.42
CA ILE A 481 -0.31 -0.03 25.77
C ILE A 481 0.71 -0.12 24.64
N SER A 482 0.73 0.89 23.75
CA SER A 482 1.75 0.95 22.72
C SER A 482 3.15 1.04 23.31
N ALA A 483 3.33 1.78 24.41
CA ALA A 483 4.62 1.88 25.09
C ALA A 483 5.14 0.49 25.53
N TRP A 484 4.28 -0.32 26.16
CA TRP A 484 4.61 -1.71 26.51
C TRP A 484 4.96 -2.55 25.29
N ASN A 485 4.19 -2.44 24.21
CA ASN A 485 4.45 -3.20 22.99
C ASN A 485 5.83 -2.91 22.39
N TYR A 486 6.30 -1.66 22.46
CA TYR A 486 7.64 -1.31 22.02
C TYR A 486 8.72 -1.76 23.01
N LEU A 487 8.58 -1.46 24.31
CA LEU A 487 9.62 -1.78 25.30
C LEU A 487 9.81 -3.29 25.51
N ARG A 488 8.74 -4.11 25.38
CA ARG A 488 8.85 -5.58 25.51
C ARG A 488 9.76 -6.22 24.46
N LYS A 489 9.87 -5.64 23.27
CA LYS A 489 10.77 -6.13 22.22
C LYS A 489 12.25 -6.01 22.63
N VAL A 490 12.55 -5.08 23.54
CA VAL A 490 13.91 -4.65 23.90
C VAL A 490 14.15 -4.70 25.41
N GLU A 491 13.33 -5.43 26.16
CA GLU A 491 13.38 -5.48 27.63
C GLU A 491 14.72 -6.00 28.16
N ALA A 492 15.37 -6.89 27.42
CA ALA A 492 16.69 -7.42 27.75
C ALA A 492 17.81 -6.39 27.60
N ASP A 493 17.61 -5.32 26.82
CA ASP A 493 18.61 -4.27 26.63
C ASP A 493 18.57 -3.28 27.82
N PRO A 494 19.69 -3.07 28.53
CA PRO A 494 19.74 -2.16 29.68
C PRO A 494 19.33 -0.72 29.39
N ARG A 495 19.45 -0.27 28.13
CA ARG A 495 19.07 1.10 27.70
C ARG A 495 17.56 1.33 27.77
N ALA A 496 16.74 0.27 27.79
CA ALA A 496 15.29 0.37 27.93
C ALA A 496 14.81 0.54 29.39
N TRP A 497 15.64 0.20 30.39
CA TRP A 497 15.20 0.05 31.77
C TRP A 497 14.71 1.34 32.43
N ASN A 498 15.28 2.50 32.07
CA ASN A 498 14.76 3.77 32.58
C ASN A 498 13.31 3.99 32.12
N ASN A 499 13.03 3.75 30.83
CA ASN A 499 11.70 3.93 30.26
C ASN A 499 10.70 2.89 30.78
N MET A 500 11.13 1.65 31.06
CA MET A 500 10.30 0.67 31.77
C MET A 500 9.87 1.19 33.15
N GLY A 501 10.78 1.85 33.88
CA GLY A 501 10.46 2.48 35.16
C GLY A 501 9.46 3.63 35.02
N VAL A 502 9.64 4.50 34.01
CA VAL A 502 8.70 5.60 33.76
C VAL A 502 7.30 5.07 33.39
N LEU A 503 7.22 4.07 32.52
CA LEU A 503 5.96 3.44 32.14
C LEU A 503 5.25 2.84 33.36
N THR A 504 5.99 2.08 34.18
CA THR A 504 5.45 1.49 35.43
C THR A 504 4.95 2.57 36.39
N LEU A 505 5.63 3.73 36.44
CA LEU A 505 5.22 4.86 37.27
C LEU A 505 3.93 5.51 36.74
N MET A 506 3.81 5.68 35.42
CA MET A 506 2.60 6.22 34.76
C MET A 506 1.36 5.33 34.97
N GLU A 507 1.57 4.02 35.14
CA GLU A 507 0.51 3.06 35.50
C GLU A 507 0.12 3.11 36.99
N GLY A 508 0.73 4.00 37.78
CA GLY A 508 0.43 4.18 39.20
C GLY A 508 1.14 3.19 40.12
N ASN A 509 2.23 2.55 39.67
CA ASN A 509 3.02 1.62 40.48
C ASN A 509 4.43 2.18 40.79
N PRO A 510 4.55 3.11 41.76
CA PRO A 510 5.83 3.74 42.06
C PRO A 510 6.84 2.79 42.72
N GLU A 511 6.39 1.78 43.47
CA GLU A 511 7.28 0.74 44.04
C GLU A 511 7.94 -0.10 42.94
N GLY A 512 7.15 -0.54 41.95
CA GLY A 512 7.66 -1.26 40.77
C GLY A 512 8.59 -0.39 39.91
N ALA A 513 8.23 0.88 39.71
CA ALA A 513 9.06 1.84 39.01
C ALA A 513 10.44 2.01 39.67
N ALA A 514 10.49 2.08 41.00
CA ALA A 514 11.74 2.19 41.75
C ALA A 514 12.69 1.00 41.51
N LEU A 515 12.17 -0.22 41.32
CA LEU A 515 12.99 -1.39 40.97
C LEU A 515 13.67 -1.22 39.61
N TRP A 516 12.93 -0.74 38.61
CA TRP A 516 13.46 -0.45 37.28
C TRP A 516 14.49 0.68 37.29
N PHE A 517 14.20 1.78 37.99
CA PHE A 517 15.15 2.89 38.10
C PHE A 517 16.45 2.47 38.77
N ARG A 518 16.42 1.60 39.79
CA ARG A 518 17.64 1.03 40.40
C ARG A 518 18.48 0.24 39.40
N LYS A 519 17.85 -0.57 38.54
CA LYS A 519 18.56 -1.27 37.46
C LYS A 519 19.18 -0.29 36.47
N ALA A 520 18.47 0.79 36.13
CA ALA A 520 18.92 1.79 35.17
C ALA A 520 20.06 2.70 35.68
N VAL A 521 20.38 2.71 36.99
CA VAL A 521 21.47 3.55 37.55
C VAL A 521 22.83 3.25 36.90
N GLY A 522 23.08 2.00 36.49
CA GLY A 522 24.33 1.64 35.80
C GLY A 522 24.44 2.15 34.37
N ILE A 523 23.32 2.58 33.77
CA ILE A 523 23.22 2.95 32.35
C ILE A 523 23.05 4.46 32.19
N GLU A 524 22.10 5.06 32.93
CA GLU A 524 21.83 6.50 32.90
C GLU A 524 21.81 7.09 34.33
N PRO A 525 22.99 7.18 35.00
CA PRO A 525 23.05 7.35 36.45
C PRO A 525 22.34 8.60 36.98
N ARG A 526 22.47 9.73 36.28
CA ARG A 526 21.88 11.00 36.71
C ARG A 526 20.35 10.98 36.61
N LYS A 527 19.82 10.53 35.47
CA LYS A 527 18.37 10.50 35.23
C LYS A 527 17.69 9.42 36.08
N ALA A 528 18.25 8.22 36.10
CA ALA A 528 17.72 7.10 36.87
C ALA A 528 17.65 7.42 38.38
N ARG A 529 18.67 8.08 38.95
CA ARG A 529 18.64 8.51 40.37
C ARG A 529 17.57 9.56 40.65
N ARG A 530 17.39 10.54 39.75
CA ARG A 530 16.33 11.54 39.88
C ARG A 530 14.96 10.88 39.84
N ASN A 531 14.74 10.00 38.86
CA ASN A 531 13.48 9.27 38.71
C ASN A 531 13.19 8.34 39.90
N LEU A 532 14.23 7.67 40.42
CA LEU A 532 14.14 6.87 41.64
C LEU A 532 13.70 7.71 42.85
N GLN A 533 14.29 8.90 43.04
CA GLN A 533 13.91 9.78 44.14
C GLN A 533 12.44 10.23 44.04
N ILE A 534 11.97 10.54 42.83
CA ILE A 534 10.57 10.90 42.58
C ILE A 534 9.65 9.73 42.94
N ALA A 535 9.94 8.53 42.43
CA ALA A 535 9.13 7.33 42.70
C ALA A 535 9.08 7.01 44.19
N GLU A 536 10.23 7.01 44.88
CA GLU A 536 10.30 6.76 46.32
C GLU A 536 9.55 7.80 47.17
N GLY A 537 9.44 9.03 46.69
CA GLY A 537 8.66 10.08 47.37
C GLY A 537 7.15 9.93 47.25
N MET A 538 6.65 9.02 46.39
CA MET A 538 5.21 8.81 46.16
C MET A 538 4.58 7.72 47.04
N TYR A 539 5.39 6.91 47.74
CA TYR A 539 4.90 5.83 48.62
C TYR A 539 5.61 5.75 49.97
N LYS A 540 6.46 6.73 50.29
CA LYS A 540 6.92 7.00 51.66
C LYS A 540 5.98 8.02 52.28
#